data_AF-A0A499VR96-F1
#
_entry.id   AF-A0A499VR96-F1
#
_cell.length_a   1.000
_cell.length_b   1.000
_cell.length_c   1.000
_cell.angle_alpha   90.00
_cell.angle_beta   90.00
_cell.angle_gamma   90.00
#
_symmetry.space_group_name_H-M   'P 1'
#
loop_
_entity.id
_entity.type
_entity.pdbx_description
1 polymer ?
#
loop_
_entity_poly.entity_id
_entity_poly.type
_entity_poly.pdbx_seq_one_letter_code
_entity_poly.pdbx_strand_id
1 'polypeptide(L)'
;MVVDVEMVAAGITRRGTVCRLKDARSGPGLTRSAHAVRLAYEEVGPGALWVIGCAPTALEELLTLDASPALVIGLPVGFVGAAESKAALRESGLPAVSNVSMKGGSAVAAAALNALLYHLAAPASKEKS
;
A
#
# COMPACT_ATOMS: atom_id res chain seq x y z
N MET A 1 5.98 -7.66 3.15
CA MET A 1 4.86 -6.72 2.93
C MET A 1 5.37 -5.34 3.27
N VAL A 2 5.19 -4.37 2.38
CA VAL A 2 5.70 -3.02 2.55
C VAL A 2 4.57 -2.10 2.96
N VAL A 3 4.84 -1.19 3.89
CA VAL A 3 3.88 -0.16 4.32
C VAL A 3 4.49 1.24 4.25
N ASP A 4 3.68 2.24 3.94
CA ASP A 4 4.13 3.63 3.80
C ASP A 4 4.38 4.33 5.16
N VAL A 5 3.66 3.92 6.20
CA VAL A 5 3.81 4.46 7.56
C VAL A 5 3.71 3.38 8.64
N GLU A 6 4.35 3.64 9.79
CA GLU A 6 4.33 2.74 10.96
C GLU A 6 2.92 2.50 11.53
N MET A 7 2.00 3.47 11.36
CA MET A 7 0.62 3.31 11.78
C MET A 7 -0.10 2.19 11.01
N VAL A 8 0.24 1.98 9.74
CA VAL A 8 -0.27 0.84 8.96
C VAL A 8 0.34 -0.45 9.48
N ALA A 9 1.66 -0.49 9.73
CA ALA A 9 2.35 -1.65 10.31
C ALA A 9 1.70 -2.09 11.62
N ALA A 10 1.44 -1.14 12.53
CA ALA A 10 0.83 -1.42 13.84
C ALA A 10 -0.57 -2.01 13.74
N GLY A 11 -1.31 -1.74 12.65
CA GLY A 11 -2.62 -2.31 12.38
C GLY A 11 -2.60 -3.74 11.80
N ILE A 12 -1.44 -4.25 11.41
CA ILE A 12 -1.28 -5.57 10.77
C ILE A 12 -0.85 -6.59 11.83
N THR A 13 -1.70 -7.56 12.12
CA THR A 13 -1.59 -8.38 13.34
C THR A 13 -0.84 -9.70 13.15
N ARG A 14 -0.72 -10.20 11.92
CA ARG A 14 -0.34 -11.60 11.64
C ARG A 14 1.03 -11.78 10.98
N ARG A 15 1.59 -10.74 10.38
CA ARG A 15 2.83 -10.83 9.60
C ARG A 15 3.68 -9.58 9.80
N GLY A 16 4.99 -9.77 9.76
CA GLY A 16 5.95 -8.67 9.77
C GLY A 16 5.81 -7.79 8.53
N THR A 17 6.17 -6.52 8.69
CA THR A 17 6.13 -5.51 7.63
C THR A 17 7.46 -4.78 7.53
N VAL A 18 7.72 -4.24 6.34
CA VAL A 18 8.85 -3.34 6.07
C VAL A 18 8.30 -1.92 5.99
N CYS A 19 8.84 -1.01 6.78
CA CYS A 19 8.54 0.42 6.71
C CYS A 19 9.84 1.22 6.74
N ARG A 20 10.14 1.95 5.66
CA ARG A 20 11.39 2.73 5.53
C ARG A 20 11.22 4.23 5.75
N LEU A 21 10.08 4.65 6.28
CA LEU A 21 9.81 6.08 6.51
C LEU A 21 10.78 6.73 7.51
N LYS A 22 11.27 5.99 8.50
CA LYS A 22 12.27 6.48 9.47
C LYS A 22 13.62 6.79 8.82
N ASP A 23 14.00 5.96 7.85
CA ASP A 23 15.26 6.08 7.11
C ASP A 23 15.14 7.13 5.99
N ALA A 24 13.93 7.41 5.53
CA ALA A 24 13.69 8.32 4.44
C ALA A 24 13.94 9.81 4.78
N ARG A 25 14.29 10.58 3.75
CA ARG A 25 14.51 12.03 3.79
C ARG A 25 13.72 12.67 2.65
N SER A 26 13.27 13.91 2.85
CA SER A 26 12.70 14.73 1.78
C SER A 26 13.82 15.50 1.06
N GLY A 27 13.65 15.74 -0.23
CA GLY A 27 14.56 16.54 -1.04
C GLY A 27 13.82 17.29 -2.16
N PRO A 28 14.55 18.05 -2.99
CA PRO A 28 13.96 18.73 -4.14
C PRO A 28 13.23 17.73 -5.05
N GLY A 29 11.92 17.92 -5.22
CA GLY A 29 11.08 17.07 -6.08
C GLY A 29 10.75 15.67 -5.54
N LEU A 30 11.20 15.31 -4.33
CA LEU A 30 10.95 13.99 -3.73
C LEU A 30 10.48 14.12 -2.29
N THR A 31 9.26 13.67 -2.02
CA THR A 31 8.73 13.66 -0.65
C THR A 31 9.41 12.58 0.18
N ARG A 32 9.35 12.74 1.51
CA ARG A 32 9.86 11.72 2.43
C ARG A 32 9.18 10.36 2.20
N SER A 33 7.88 10.34 1.93
CA SER A 33 7.15 9.09 1.68
C SER A 33 7.49 8.46 0.34
N ALA A 34 7.72 9.25 -0.70
CA ALA A 34 8.22 8.76 -1.99
C ALA A 34 9.63 8.16 -1.83
N HIS A 35 10.54 8.83 -1.14
CA HIS A 35 11.87 8.27 -0.86
C HIS A 35 11.80 6.98 -0.04
N ALA A 36 10.87 6.88 0.91
CA ALA A 36 10.66 5.64 1.67
C ALA A 36 10.26 4.45 0.78
N VAL A 37 9.47 4.69 -0.27
CA VAL A 37 9.09 3.67 -1.25
C VAL A 37 10.30 3.17 -2.01
N ARG A 38 11.19 4.06 -2.47
CA ARG A 38 12.45 3.68 -3.14
C ARG A 38 13.32 2.79 -2.25
N LEU A 39 13.56 3.23 -1.01
CA LEU A 39 14.35 2.46 -0.04
C LEU A 39 13.73 1.09 0.25
N ALA A 40 12.40 1.02 0.39
CA ALA A 40 11.74 -0.25 0.63
C ALA A 40 11.81 -1.17 -0.60
N TYR A 41 11.68 -0.62 -1.81
CA TYR A 41 11.81 -1.39 -3.05
C TYR A 41 13.22 -1.95 -3.24
N GLU A 42 14.27 -1.18 -2.94
CA GLU A 42 15.65 -1.64 -2.95
C GLU A 42 15.88 -2.86 -2.03
N GLU A 43 15.17 -2.93 -0.90
CA GLU A 43 15.26 -4.04 0.04
C GLU A 43 14.45 -5.27 -0.41
N VAL A 44 13.22 -5.06 -0.89
CA VAL A 44 12.28 -6.18 -1.11
C VAL A 44 12.21 -6.66 -2.55
N GLY A 45 12.61 -5.84 -3.51
CA GLY A 45 12.52 -6.12 -4.94
C GLY A 45 11.07 -6.26 -5.48
N PRO A 46 10.92 -6.82 -6.69
CA PRO A 46 9.62 -7.01 -7.32
C PRO A 46 8.77 -8.10 -6.63
N GLY A 47 7.47 -8.09 -6.87
CA GLY A 47 6.53 -9.09 -6.32
C GLY A 47 6.14 -8.86 -4.85
N ALA A 48 6.63 -7.78 -4.21
CA ALA A 48 6.18 -7.40 -2.89
C ALA A 48 4.71 -6.94 -2.89
N LEU A 49 4.01 -7.19 -1.78
CA LEU A 49 2.69 -6.62 -1.50
C LEU A 49 2.86 -5.27 -0.79
N TRP A 50 2.21 -4.24 -1.32
CA TRP A 50 2.29 -2.86 -0.83
C TRP A 50 0.99 -2.42 -0.19
N VAL A 51 1.06 -1.78 0.96
CA VAL A 51 -0.09 -1.21 1.67
C VAL A 51 0.19 0.26 1.96
N ILE A 52 -0.49 1.13 1.22
CA ILE A 52 -0.31 2.58 1.28
C ILE A 52 -1.58 3.19 1.85
N GLY A 53 -1.49 3.64 3.10
CA GLY A 53 -2.64 4.15 3.84
C GLY A 53 -2.59 5.64 4.14
N CYS A 54 -1.44 6.31 3.96
CA CYS A 54 -1.24 7.68 4.40
C CYS A 54 -0.95 8.61 3.23
N ALA A 55 0.11 8.38 2.47
CA ALA A 55 0.65 9.38 1.55
C ALA A 55 0.30 9.09 0.08
N PRO A 56 -0.39 10.01 -0.62
CA PRO A 56 -0.60 9.90 -2.07
C PRO A 56 0.72 9.80 -2.84
N THR A 57 1.73 10.59 -2.43
CA THR A 57 3.06 10.58 -3.06
C THR A 57 3.83 9.27 -2.90
N ALA A 58 3.51 8.44 -1.89
CA ALA A 58 4.05 7.09 -1.83
C ALA A 58 3.44 6.20 -2.93
N LEU A 59 2.15 6.35 -3.18
CA LEU A 59 1.46 5.58 -4.22
C LEU A 59 1.91 6.01 -5.62
N GLU A 60 2.02 7.31 -5.86
CA GLU A 60 2.53 7.88 -7.12
C GLU A 60 3.96 7.40 -7.41
N GLU A 61 4.83 7.41 -6.39
CA GLU A 61 6.20 6.92 -6.53
C GLU A 61 6.23 5.42 -6.85
N LEU A 62 5.40 4.61 -6.19
CA LEU A 62 5.34 3.17 -6.45
C LEU A 62 4.97 2.88 -7.92
N LEU A 63 4.01 3.64 -8.46
CA LEU A 63 3.61 3.53 -9.87
C LEU A 63 4.73 4.01 -10.81
N THR A 64 5.43 5.07 -10.44
CA THR A 64 6.56 5.62 -11.23
C THR A 64 7.73 4.65 -11.32
N LEU A 65 7.99 3.88 -10.26
CA LEU A 65 9.07 2.88 -10.22
C LEU A 65 8.77 1.62 -11.05
N ASP A 66 7.51 1.41 -11.43
CA ASP A 66 7.04 0.16 -12.04
C ASP A 66 7.49 -1.09 -11.25
N ALA A 67 7.29 -1.03 -9.93
CA ALA A 67 7.85 -1.99 -8.97
C ALA A 67 7.29 -3.44 -9.09
N SER A 68 6.44 -3.72 -10.08
CA SER A 68 5.82 -5.03 -10.33
C SER A 68 5.26 -5.70 -9.06
N PRO A 69 4.40 -5.02 -8.28
CA PRO A 69 3.88 -5.56 -7.02
C PRO A 69 2.92 -6.72 -7.24
N ALA A 70 2.90 -7.68 -6.32
CA ALA A 70 1.92 -8.78 -6.36
C ALA A 70 0.48 -8.29 -6.04
N LEU A 71 0.38 -7.25 -5.20
CA LEU A 71 -0.87 -6.57 -4.86
C LEU A 71 -0.56 -5.18 -4.27
N VAL A 72 -1.36 -4.19 -4.62
CA VAL A 72 -1.33 -2.85 -4.01
C VAL A 72 -2.64 -2.55 -3.30
N ILE A 73 -2.60 -2.32 -1.99
CA ILE A 73 -3.70 -1.72 -1.24
C ILE A 73 -3.43 -0.21 -1.19
N GLY A 74 -3.99 0.53 -2.14
CA GLY A 74 -3.83 1.97 -2.29
C GLY A 74 -5.02 2.72 -1.71
N LEU A 75 -4.92 3.08 -0.43
CA LEU A 75 -5.94 3.82 0.29
C LEU A 75 -5.39 5.08 0.98
N PRO A 76 -4.59 5.91 0.30
CA PRO A 76 -4.19 7.19 0.87
C PRO A 76 -5.41 8.08 1.12
N VAL A 77 -5.29 8.95 2.12
CA VAL A 77 -6.29 9.97 2.49
C VAL A 77 -5.69 11.35 2.26
N GLY A 78 -6.53 12.28 1.82
CA GLY A 78 -6.11 13.67 1.70
C GLY A 78 -6.97 14.43 0.71
N PHE A 79 -6.96 15.76 0.83
CA PHE A 79 -7.65 16.65 -0.09
C PHE A 79 -6.83 17.00 -1.34
N VAL A 80 -5.56 16.57 -1.38
CA VAL A 80 -4.62 16.85 -2.47
C VAL A 80 -4.00 15.52 -2.90
N GLY A 81 -4.08 15.19 -4.19
CA GLY A 81 -3.43 14.02 -4.80
C GLY A 81 -4.02 12.65 -4.46
N ALA A 82 -4.84 12.53 -3.40
CA ALA A 82 -5.38 11.23 -2.98
C ALA A 82 -6.32 10.63 -4.03
N ALA A 83 -7.22 11.43 -4.62
CA ALA A 83 -8.15 10.92 -5.63
C ALA A 83 -7.42 10.56 -6.93
N GLU A 84 -6.47 11.39 -7.33
CA GLU A 84 -5.66 11.28 -8.55
C GLU A 84 -4.72 10.07 -8.47
N SER A 85 -3.95 9.94 -7.39
CA SER A 85 -3.06 8.78 -7.14
C SER A 85 -3.83 7.45 -7.16
N LYS A 86 -5.04 7.43 -6.60
CA LYS A 86 -5.92 6.25 -6.64
C LYS A 86 -6.51 5.99 -8.02
N ALA A 87 -6.82 7.02 -8.80
CA ALA A 87 -7.23 6.87 -10.19
C ALA A 87 -6.09 6.26 -11.01
N ALA A 88 -4.88 6.80 -10.90
CA ALA A 88 -3.69 6.27 -11.55
C ALA A 88 -3.44 4.80 -11.16
N LEU A 89 -3.61 4.43 -9.88
CA LEU A 89 -3.50 3.02 -9.48
C LEU A 89 -4.53 2.13 -10.18
N ARG A 90 -5.80 2.56 -10.27
CA ARG A 90 -6.84 1.77 -10.95
C ARG A 90 -6.59 1.66 -12.45
N GLU A 91 -5.99 2.67 -13.06
CA GLU A 91 -5.67 2.71 -14.49
C GLU A 91 -4.37 1.95 -14.82
N SER A 92 -3.51 1.71 -13.84
CA SER A 92 -2.21 1.06 -14.04
C SER A 92 -2.27 -0.41 -14.50
N GLY A 93 -3.41 -1.08 -14.32
CA GLY A 93 -3.55 -2.52 -14.59
C GLY A 93 -2.92 -3.45 -13.53
N LEU A 94 -2.31 -2.90 -12.48
CA LEU A 94 -1.78 -3.67 -11.36
C LEU A 94 -2.91 -4.32 -10.54
N PRO A 95 -2.71 -5.51 -9.95
CA PRO A 95 -3.63 -6.05 -8.95
C PRO A 95 -3.74 -5.06 -7.78
N ALA A 96 -4.93 -4.49 -7.58
CA ALA A 96 -5.09 -3.40 -6.63
C ALA A 96 -6.43 -3.39 -5.89
N VAL A 97 -6.40 -2.88 -4.65
CA VAL A 97 -7.56 -2.48 -3.85
C VAL A 97 -7.48 -0.97 -3.63
N SER A 98 -8.50 -0.24 -4.08
CA SER A 98 -8.61 1.20 -3.93
C SER A 98 -10.08 1.62 -3.84
N ASN A 99 -10.34 2.82 -3.33
CA ASN A 99 -11.64 3.50 -3.46
C ASN A 99 -11.55 4.70 -4.42
N VAL A 100 -12.70 5.30 -4.74
CA VAL A 100 -12.80 6.43 -5.68
C VAL A 100 -12.78 7.81 -5.03
N SER A 101 -12.96 7.88 -3.70
CA SER A 101 -13.12 9.15 -2.98
C SER A 101 -11.80 9.69 -2.43
N MET A 102 -11.78 10.88 -1.84
CA MET A 102 -10.63 11.37 -1.05
C MET A 102 -10.41 10.65 0.29
N LYS A 103 -11.36 9.82 0.72
CA LYS A 103 -11.29 9.07 1.99
C LYS A 103 -10.32 7.89 1.88
N GLY A 104 -9.69 7.56 3.00
CA GLY A 104 -8.71 6.48 3.10
C GLY A 104 -8.18 6.42 4.52
N GLY A 105 -6.91 6.08 4.67
CA GLY A 105 -6.23 6.14 5.96
C GLY A 105 -5.63 4.80 6.36
N SER A 106 -4.68 4.86 7.28
CA SER A 106 -3.95 3.70 7.78
C SER A 106 -4.86 2.59 8.32
N ALA A 107 -5.92 2.97 9.05
CA ALA A 107 -6.88 2.01 9.60
C ALA A 107 -7.64 1.24 8.51
N VAL A 108 -8.08 1.94 7.46
CA VAL A 108 -8.81 1.32 6.34
C VAL A 108 -7.87 0.43 5.53
N ALA A 109 -6.64 0.87 5.29
CA ALA A 109 -5.63 0.09 4.59
C ALA A 109 -5.26 -1.20 5.34
N ALA A 110 -5.02 -1.09 6.66
CA ALA A 110 -4.75 -2.25 7.51
C ALA A 110 -5.97 -3.20 7.59
N ALA A 111 -7.19 -2.67 7.68
CA ALA A 111 -8.41 -3.47 7.70
C ALA A 111 -8.60 -4.26 6.40
N ALA A 112 -8.38 -3.63 5.24
CA ALA A 112 -8.45 -4.29 3.94
C ALA A 112 -7.46 -5.46 3.84
N LEU A 113 -6.22 -5.25 4.28
CA LEU A 113 -5.21 -6.30 4.31
C LEU A 113 -5.58 -7.43 5.27
N ASN A 114 -6.01 -7.08 6.48
CA ASN A 114 -6.40 -8.07 7.49
C ASN A 114 -7.57 -8.92 6.98
N ALA A 115 -8.57 -8.31 6.34
CA ALA A 115 -9.67 -9.06 5.72
C ALA A 115 -9.16 -10.11 4.73
N LEU A 116 -8.19 -9.77 3.87
CA LEU A 116 -7.56 -10.74 2.97
C LEU A 116 -6.84 -11.86 3.74
N LEU A 117 -6.07 -11.51 4.77
CA LEU A 117 -5.34 -12.48 5.59
C LEU A 117 -6.25 -13.45 6.36
N TYR A 118 -7.45 -13.01 6.76
CA TYR A 118 -8.40 -13.84 7.49
C TYR A 118 -9.33 -14.64 6.56
N HIS A 119 -9.77 -14.05 5.45
CA HIS A 119 -10.75 -14.68 4.56
C HIS A 119 -10.14 -15.56 3.47
N LEU A 120 -8.88 -15.38 3.09
CA LEU A 120 -8.15 -16.34 2.24
C LEU A 120 -7.64 -17.56 3.02
N ALA A 121 -7.59 -17.48 4.35
CA ALA A 121 -7.17 -18.56 5.23
C ALA A 121 -8.31 -19.50 5.65
N ALA A 122 -9.56 -19.17 5.34
CA ALA A 122 -10.68 -20.09 5.52
C ALA A 122 -10.72 -21.05 4.31
N PRO A 123 -10.56 -22.38 4.49
CA PRO A 123 -10.75 -23.30 3.38
C PRO A 123 -12.19 -23.15 2.87
N ALA A 124 -12.36 -23.15 1.55
CA ALA A 124 -13.67 -23.23 0.92
C ALA A 124 -14.45 -24.38 1.58
N SER A 125 -15.57 -24.06 2.21
CA SER A 125 -16.47 -25.06 2.77
C SER A 125 -16.87 -25.99 1.62
N LYS A 126 -16.41 -27.25 1.66
CA LYS A 126 -16.88 -28.29 0.74
C LYS A 126 -18.41 -28.33 0.84
N GLU A 127 -19.09 -28.08 -0.28
CA GLU A 127 -20.50 -28.39 -0.44
C GLU A 127 -20.73 -29.85 -0.02
N LYS A 128 -21.60 -30.04 0.97
CA LYS A 128 -22.09 -31.37 1.34
C LYS A 128 -23.06 -31.81 0.24
N SER A 129 -22.62 -32.78 -0.57
CA SER A 129 -23.49 -33.62 -1.38
C SER A 129 -24.29 -34.60 -0.51
#